data_AF-A0A2P5NVL3-F1
#
_entry.id   AF-A0A2P5NVL3-F1
#
_cell.length_a   1.000
_cell.length_b   1.000
_cell.length_c   1.000
_cell.angle_alpha   90.00
_cell.angle_beta   90.00
_cell.angle_gamma   90.00
#
_symmetry.space_group_name_H-M   'P 1'
#
loop_
_entity.id
_entity.type
_entity.pdbx_description
1 polymer ?
#
loop_
_entity_poly.entity_id
_entity_poly.type
_entity_poly.pdbx_seq_one_letter_code
_entity_poly.pdbx_strand_id
1 'polypeptide(L)'
;MTDIKKASTQLGGGPLITPVIVSGLEDSNPKYKLSFAANYLISDWSINARVTHYGESSQLSSDAGTGLAPFTRNTIKDTALTDLSVGYDITKNINLVLGSNNVFDIHPDKTIIKTRGATNASVYPTFSPFPVDGAFYYVRGTLRY
;
A
#
# COMPACT_ATOMS: atom_id res chain seq x y z
N MET A 1 4.32 30.95 1.21
CA MET A 1 3.86 30.72 2.59
C MET A 1 2.38 31.03 2.58
N THR A 2 1.52 30.01 2.61
CA THR A 2 0.09 30.14 2.30
C THR A 2 -0.69 30.35 3.60
N ASP A 3 -1.40 31.47 3.72
CA ASP A 3 -2.16 31.85 4.91
C ASP A 3 -3.35 30.92 5.15
N ILE A 4 -3.42 30.32 6.35
CA ILE A 4 -4.48 29.39 6.77
C ILE A 4 -5.51 30.14 7.63
N LYS A 5 -6.76 30.22 7.16
CA LYS A 5 -7.87 30.87 7.88
C LYS A 5 -8.31 30.04 9.10
N LYS A 6 -8.56 30.74 10.22
CA LYS A 6 -9.01 30.14 11.50
C LYS A 6 -10.47 29.64 11.43
N ALA A 7 -10.76 28.59 12.20
CA ALA A 7 -12.08 27.96 12.35
C ALA A 7 -13.12 28.89 12.99
N SER A 8 -14.41 28.63 12.69
CA SER A 8 -15.53 29.30 13.37
C SER A 8 -15.68 28.83 14.83
N THR A 9 -16.27 29.69 15.66
CA THR A 9 -16.38 29.55 17.12
C THR A 9 -17.19 28.33 17.58
N GLN A 10 -17.84 27.58 16.67
CA GLN A 10 -18.56 26.35 16.99
C GLN A 10 -17.65 25.10 17.10
N LEU A 11 -16.36 25.21 16.73
CA LEU A 11 -15.37 24.14 16.83
C LEU A 11 -14.39 24.30 18.01
N GLY A 12 -14.76 25.11 19.01
CA GLY A 12 -13.96 25.27 20.24
C GLY A 12 -12.63 26.02 20.05
N GLY A 13 -12.46 26.78 18.97
CA GLY A 13 -11.27 27.60 18.73
C GLY A 13 -10.02 26.82 18.26
N GLY A 14 -10.15 25.51 18.01
CA GLY A 14 -9.09 24.71 17.40
C GLY A 14 -8.91 25.03 15.91
N PRO A 15 -7.69 24.90 15.35
CA PRO A 15 -7.47 25.09 13.92
C PRO A 15 -8.24 24.04 13.10
N LEU A 16 -8.88 24.46 11.99
CA LEU A 16 -9.55 23.54 11.05
C LEU A 16 -8.57 22.54 10.42
N ILE A 17 -7.30 22.95 10.32
CA ILE A 17 -6.20 22.17 9.79
C ILE A 17 -5.36 21.72 10.99
N THR A 18 -5.49 20.44 11.36
CA THR A 18 -4.71 19.83 12.44
C THR A 18 -3.40 19.24 11.88
N PRO A 19 -2.37 19.02 12.73
CA PRO A 19 -1.12 18.37 12.29
C PRO A 19 -1.32 17.00 11.63
N VAL A 20 -2.40 16.29 11.98
CA VAL A 20 -2.80 15.01 11.34
C VAL A 20 -3.23 15.22 9.89
N ILE A 21 -3.95 16.30 9.58
CA ILE A 21 -4.41 16.62 8.21
C ILE A 21 -3.22 17.05 7.34
N VAL A 22 -2.34 17.91 7.86
CA VAL A 22 -1.09 18.28 7.16
C VAL A 22 -0.23 17.04 6.94
N SER A 23 -0.05 16.25 8.01
CA SER A 23 0.41 14.86 8.04
C SER A 23 0.02 14.06 6.80
N GLY A 24 -1.29 13.89 6.65
CA GLY A 24 -1.89 13.08 5.61
C GLY A 24 -1.71 13.62 4.19
N LEU A 25 -1.56 14.93 4.03
CA LEU A 25 -1.39 15.54 2.71
C LEU A 25 0.08 15.51 2.25
N GLU A 26 1.02 15.63 3.18
CA GLU A 26 2.45 15.74 2.87
C GLU A 26 3.19 14.40 2.91
N ASP A 27 2.89 13.54 3.89
CA ASP A 27 3.74 12.37 4.22
C ASP A 27 3.10 11.00 3.86
N SER A 28 1.78 10.94 3.64
CA SER A 28 1.07 9.67 3.44
C SER A 28 1.40 8.97 2.12
N ASN A 29 1.94 9.71 1.15
CA ASN A 29 2.38 9.13 -0.11
C ASN A 29 3.88 8.84 -0.06
N PRO A 30 4.32 7.67 -0.58
CA PRO A 30 5.73 7.37 -0.67
C PRO A 30 6.41 8.39 -1.60
N LYS A 31 7.57 8.90 -1.19
CA LYS A 31 8.33 9.90 -1.98
C LYS A 31 8.75 9.39 -3.35
N TYR A 32 8.91 8.08 -3.48
CA TYR A 32 9.28 7.42 -4.71
C TYR A 32 8.63 6.03 -4.81
N LYS A 33 8.39 5.59 -6.05
CA LYS A 33 7.95 4.25 -6.40
C LYS A 33 8.73 3.79 -7.62
N LEU A 34 9.45 2.69 -7.50
CA LEU A 34 10.24 2.12 -8.58
C LEU A 34 9.62 0.78 -8.99
N SER A 35 9.55 0.50 -10.29
CA SER A 35 9.07 -0.78 -10.79
C SER A 35 10.05 -1.32 -11.82
N PHE A 36 10.52 -2.53 -11.58
CA PHE A 36 11.40 -3.28 -12.47
C PHE A 36 10.63 -4.49 -12.96
N ALA A 37 10.62 -4.72 -14.27
CA ALA A 37 9.95 -5.86 -14.86
C ALA A 37 10.91 -6.59 -15.80
N ALA A 38 10.89 -7.91 -15.74
CA ALA A 38 11.63 -8.80 -16.62
C ALA A 38 10.66 -9.81 -17.22
N ASN A 39 10.69 -9.91 -18.55
CA ASN A 39 9.91 -10.89 -19.30
C ASN A 39 10.87 -11.77 -20.06
N TYR A 40 10.76 -13.08 -19.86
CA TYR A 40 11.59 -14.08 -20.50
C TYR A 40 10.70 -15.05 -21.27
N LEU A 41 10.98 -15.19 -22.56
CA LEU A 41 10.25 -16.05 -23.49
C LEU A 41 11.22 -17.10 -24.01
N ILE A 42 10.88 -18.38 -23.84
CA ILE A 42 11.70 -19.50 -24.34
C ILE A 42 10.81 -20.63 -24.84
N SER A 43 10.83 -20.86 -26.16
CA SER A 43 9.92 -21.81 -26.82
C SER A 43 8.47 -21.54 -26.40
N ASP A 44 7.84 -22.53 -25.76
CA ASP A 44 6.45 -22.50 -25.32
C ASP A 44 6.28 -21.93 -23.91
N TRP A 45 7.38 -21.48 -23.27
CA TRP A 45 7.37 -20.91 -21.93
C TRP A 45 7.43 -19.38 -21.96
N SER A 46 6.64 -18.78 -21.08
CA SER A 46 6.70 -17.36 -20.75
C SER A 46 6.87 -17.17 -19.25
N ILE A 47 7.85 -16.38 -18.83
CA ILE A 47 8.11 -16.07 -17.43
C ILE A 47 8.09 -14.55 -17.30
N ASN A 48 7.25 -14.02 -16.43
CA ASN A 48 7.20 -12.59 -16.15
C ASN A 48 7.42 -12.38 -14.65
N ALA A 49 8.43 -11.58 -14.31
CA ALA A 49 8.72 -11.15 -12.96
C ALA A 49 8.62 -9.63 -12.89
N ARG A 50 8.00 -9.10 -11.84
CA ARG A 50 7.95 -7.67 -11.57
C ARG A 50 8.27 -7.42 -10.11
N VAL A 51 9.21 -6.52 -9.84
CA VAL A 51 9.51 -6.03 -8.49
C VAL A 51 9.11 -4.57 -8.42
N THR A 52 8.22 -4.23 -7.49
CA THR A 52 7.78 -2.86 -7.24
C THR A 52 8.24 -2.43 -5.85
N HIS A 53 9.18 -1.49 -5.79
CA HIS A 53 9.67 -0.90 -4.56
C HIS A 53 8.91 0.38 -4.23
N TYR A 54 8.31 0.41 -3.05
CA TYR A 54 7.63 1.55 -2.46
C TYR A 54 8.56 2.18 -1.43
N GLY A 55 8.81 3.48 -1.55
CA GLY A 55 9.53 4.23 -0.52
C GLY A 55 8.71 4.34 0.77
N GLU A 56 9.36 4.81 1.83
CA GLU A 56 8.72 5.07 3.11
C GLU A 56 7.55 6.05 2.98
N SER A 57 6.43 5.71 3.61
CA SER A 57 5.30 6.61 3.83
C SER A 57 4.98 6.71 5.32
N SER A 58 4.49 7.86 5.76
CA SER A 58 4.13 8.03 7.16
C SER A 58 2.94 8.97 7.33
N GLN A 59 2.25 8.85 8.46
CA GLN A 59 1.18 9.77 8.79
C GLN A 59 1.12 9.97 10.30
N LEU A 60 0.93 11.21 10.74
CA LEU A 60 0.57 11.50 12.12
C LEU A 60 -0.86 11.01 12.40
N SER A 61 -1.05 10.40 13.57
CA SER A 61 -2.35 9.96 14.06
C SER A 61 -2.56 10.46 15.49
N SER A 62 -3.80 10.86 15.82
CA SER A 62 -4.16 11.22 17.20
C SER A 62 -4.16 10.00 18.10
N ASP A 63 -4.03 10.23 19.40
CA ASP A 63 -4.22 9.18 20.41
C ASP A 63 -5.67 8.67 20.39
N ALA A 64 -5.83 7.35 20.38
CA ALA A 64 -7.13 6.69 20.25
C ALA A 64 -8.04 6.90 21.46
N GLY A 65 -7.49 7.19 22.65
CA GLY A 65 -8.24 7.41 23.87
C GLY A 65 -8.71 8.85 24.03
N THR A 66 -7.93 9.82 23.55
CA THR A 66 -8.24 11.25 23.71
C THR A 66 -8.76 11.92 22.44
N GLY A 67 -8.49 11.35 21.25
CA GLY A 67 -8.77 11.97 19.96
C GLY A 67 -7.92 13.21 19.66
N LEU A 68 -7.04 13.59 20.58
CA LEU A 68 -6.23 14.80 20.56
C LEU A 68 -4.74 14.43 20.73
N ALA A 69 -3.90 15.42 21.03
CA ALA A 69 -2.50 15.20 21.35
C ALA A 69 -2.35 14.22 22.55
N PRO A 70 -1.27 13.41 22.60
CA PRO A 70 -0.10 13.45 21.72
C PRO A 70 -0.35 12.81 20.34
N PHE A 71 0.21 13.43 19.30
CA PHE A 71 0.21 12.86 17.94
C PHE A 71 1.36 11.87 17.79
N THR A 72 1.06 10.69 17.25
CA THR A 72 2.04 9.62 17.04
C THR A 72 2.21 9.37 15.55
N ARG A 73 3.46 9.26 15.08
CA ARG A 73 3.76 8.97 13.68
C ARG A 73 3.67 7.46 13.43
N ASN A 74 2.80 7.06 12.53
CA ASN A 74 2.79 5.72 11.94
C ASN A 74 3.64 5.75 10.67
N THR A 75 4.51 4.77 10.50
CA THR A 75 5.41 4.67 9.35
C THR A 75 5.27 3.30 8.71
N ILE A 76 5.16 3.27 7.39
CA ILE A 76 5.31 2.09 6.56
C ILE A 76 6.70 2.20 5.93
N LYS A 77 7.57 1.24 6.23
CA LYS A 77 8.97 1.26 5.77
C LYS A 77 9.06 1.02 4.26
N ASP A 78 10.24 1.31 3.73
CA ASP A 78 10.64 0.89 2.39
C ASP A 78 10.31 -0.59 2.17
N THR A 79 9.48 -0.87 1.16
CA THR A 79 8.92 -2.21 0.93
C THR A 79 8.96 -2.57 -0.54
N ALA A 80 9.46 -3.76 -0.87
CA ALA A 80 9.47 -4.29 -2.23
C ALA A 80 8.47 -5.43 -2.39
N LEU A 81 7.52 -5.30 -3.30
CA LEU A 81 6.59 -6.36 -3.68
C LEU A 81 7.08 -7.06 -4.94
N THR A 82 6.99 -8.38 -4.96
CA THR A 82 7.37 -9.20 -6.11
C THR A 82 6.16 -9.92 -6.67
N ASP A 83 5.88 -9.71 -7.95
CA ASP A 83 4.89 -10.44 -8.72
C ASP A 83 5.62 -11.41 -9.65
N LEU A 84 5.13 -12.64 -9.75
CA LEU A 84 5.71 -13.66 -10.60
C LEU A 84 4.61 -14.41 -11.34
N SER A 85 4.82 -14.67 -12.63
CA SER A 85 3.96 -15.53 -13.42
C SER A 85 4.75 -16.38 -14.39
N VAL A 86 4.28 -17.61 -14.58
CA VAL A 86 4.81 -18.59 -15.52
C VAL A 86 3.66 -19.08 -16.38
N GLY A 87 3.81 -18.94 -17.69
CA GLY A 87 2.89 -19.43 -18.70
C GLY A 87 3.52 -20.51 -19.56
N TYR A 88 2.68 -21.42 -20.04
CA TYR A 88 3.03 -22.50 -20.93
C TYR A 88 1.99 -22.63 -22.06
N ASP A 89 2.46 -22.62 -23.30
CA ASP A 89 1.65 -22.87 -24.49
C ASP A 89 1.48 -24.39 -24.67
N ILE A 90 0.34 -24.91 -24.23
CA ILE A 90 0.00 -26.34 -24.36
C ILE A 90 -0.17 -26.69 -25.85
N THR A 91 -0.80 -25.78 -26.60
CA THR A 91 -0.91 -25.84 -28.07
C THR A 91 -0.85 -24.42 -28.63
N LYS A 92 -0.80 -24.27 -29.96
CA LYS A 92 -0.89 -22.95 -30.63
C LYS A 92 -2.16 -22.16 -30.29
N ASN A 93 -3.19 -22.85 -29.80
CA ASN A 93 -4.49 -22.29 -29.48
C ASN A 93 -4.76 -22.23 -27.97
N ILE A 94 -3.97 -22.92 -27.14
CA ILE A 94 -4.22 -23.05 -25.69
C ILE A 94 -2.98 -22.64 -24.92
N ASN A 95 -3.14 -21.60 -24.09
CA ASN A 95 -2.12 -21.13 -23.15
C ASN A 95 -2.63 -21.26 -21.71
N LEU A 96 -1.77 -21.69 -20.80
CA LEU A 96 -2.03 -21.76 -19.37
C LEU A 96 -1.01 -20.91 -18.62
N VAL A 97 -1.46 -20.05 -17.71
CA VAL A 97 -0.60 -19.22 -16.86
C VAL A 97 -0.91 -19.49 -15.39
N LEU A 98 0.12 -19.77 -14.61
CA LEU A 98 0.11 -19.72 -13.16
C LEU A 98 0.82 -18.43 -12.72
N GLY A 99 0.18 -17.62 -11.88
CA GLY A 99 0.73 -16.35 -11.45
C GLY A 99 0.42 -16.00 -10.01
N SER A 100 1.16 -15.02 -9.52
CA SER A 100 1.03 -14.47 -8.19
C SER A 100 1.25 -12.96 -8.21
N ASN A 101 0.57 -12.26 -7.32
CA ASN A 101 0.88 -10.90 -6.93
C ASN A 101 1.33 -10.93 -5.48
N ASN A 102 2.44 -10.27 -5.17
CA ASN A 102 3.07 -10.34 -3.85
C ASN A 102 3.40 -11.79 -3.41
N VAL A 103 4.24 -12.49 -4.19
CA VAL A 103 4.59 -13.91 -3.99
C VAL A 103 5.18 -14.23 -2.61
N PHE A 104 5.72 -13.22 -1.91
CA PHE A 104 6.34 -13.36 -0.59
C PHE A 104 5.40 -13.01 0.58
N ASP A 105 4.11 -12.78 0.31
CA ASP A 105 3.12 -12.49 1.35
C ASP A 105 3.49 -11.28 2.24
N ILE A 106 4.01 -10.23 1.61
CA ILE A 106 4.47 -9.03 2.31
C ILE A 106 3.28 -8.16 2.67
N HIS A 107 3.24 -7.72 3.92
CA HIS A 107 2.21 -6.86 4.48
C HIS A 107 2.82 -5.54 4.96
N PRO A 108 2.05 -4.44 5.00
CA PRO A 108 2.55 -3.19 5.55
C PRO A 108 2.80 -3.30 7.05
N ASP A 109 3.72 -2.48 7.56
CA ASP A 109 3.94 -2.34 8.99
C ASP A 109 2.62 -2.01 9.70
N LYS A 110 2.37 -2.67 10.83
CA LYS A 110 1.15 -2.43 11.60
C LYS A 110 1.22 -1.06 12.26
N THR A 111 0.07 -0.40 12.36
CA THR A 111 -0.07 0.86 13.12
C THR A 111 0.28 0.65 14.59
N ILE A 112 0.70 1.72 15.26
CA ILE A 112 0.97 1.72 16.69
C ILE A 112 -0.35 1.53 17.45
N ILE A 113 -0.36 0.66 18.46
CA ILE A 113 -1.58 0.26 19.20
C ILE A 113 -2.37 1.48 19.71
N LYS A 114 -1.67 2.50 20.22
CA LYS A 114 -2.29 3.72 20.75
C LYS A 114 -3.03 4.57 19.70
N THR A 115 -2.88 4.27 18.41
CA THR A 115 -3.54 5.01 17.32
C THR A 115 -4.59 4.17 16.58
N ARG A 116 -4.93 2.96 17.07
CA ARG A 116 -5.81 2.01 16.35
C ARG A 116 -7.32 2.26 16.53
N GLY A 117 -7.69 3.31 17.25
CA GLY A 117 -9.05 3.56 17.70
C GLY A 117 -9.47 2.68 18.88
N ALA A 118 -10.59 3.01 19.52
CA ALA A 118 -11.05 2.36 20.75
C ALA A 118 -11.33 0.84 20.58
N THR A 119 -11.64 0.38 19.36
CA THR A 119 -11.91 -1.03 19.06
C THR A 119 -10.67 -1.79 18.58
N ASN A 120 -9.51 -1.14 18.50
CA ASN A 120 -8.26 -1.72 17.97
C ASN A 120 -8.34 -2.25 16.53
N ALA A 121 -9.37 -1.87 15.76
CA ALA A 121 -9.65 -2.41 14.43
C ALA A 121 -8.70 -1.90 13.34
N SER A 122 -8.04 -0.74 13.54
CA SER A 122 -7.17 -0.13 12.53
C SER A 122 -5.76 -0.70 12.55
N VAL A 123 -5.61 -2.02 12.41
CA VAL A 123 -4.33 -2.75 12.56
C VAL A 123 -3.31 -2.36 11.50
N TYR A 124 -3.75 -2.15 10.27
CA TYR A 124 -2.90 -1.66 9.18
C TYR A 124 -3.23 -0.20 8.86
N PRO A 125 -2.25 0.61 8.43
CA PRO A 125 -2.49 2.00 8.15
C PRO A 125 -3.34 2.16 6.88
N THR A 126 -4.35 3.04 6.94
CA THR A 126 -5.26 3.31 5.80
C THR A 126 -4.56 3.98 4.62
N PHE A 127 -3.38 4.57 4.85
CA PHE A 127 -2.53 5.19 3.84
C PHE A 127 -1.52 4.20 3.20
N SER A 128 -1.70 2.89 3.40
CA SER A 128 -0.83 1.89 2.75
C SER A 128 -0.82 2.05 1.24
N PRO A 129 0.36 2.22 0.60
CA PRO A 129 0.44 2.38 -0.85
C PRO A 129 0.32 1.05 -1.62
N PHE A 130 0.17 -0.07 -0.90
CA PHE A 130 0.00 -1.41 -1.45
C PHE A 130 -1.04 -2.24 -0.66
N PRO A 131 -1.58 -3.33 -1.25
CA PRO A 131 -2.65 -4.12 -0.63
C PRO A 131 -2.26 -4.68 0.75
N VAL A 132 -3.22 -4.65 1.68
CA VAL A 132 -3.07 -5.22 3.03
C VAL A 132 -3.36 -6.72 3.08
N ASP A 133 -3.89 -7.29 2.01
CA ASP A 133 -4.39 -8.67 1.95
C ASP A 133 -3.28 -9.73 1.75
N GLY A 134 -2.05 -9.30 1.49
CA GLY A 134 -0.91 -10.20 1.32
C GLY A 134 -0.80 -10.79 -0.08
N ALA A 135 -0.44 -12.07 -0.17
CA ALA A 135 -0.19 -12.78 -1.42
C ALA A 135 -1.50 -13.19 -2.12
N PHE A 136 -1.57 -12.95 -3.43
CA PHE A 136 -2.67 -13.40 -4.28
C PHE A 136 -2.17 -14.33 -5.38
N TYR A 137 -2.75 -15.53 -5.50
CA TYR A 137 -2.38 -16.53 -6.50
C TYR A 137 -3.52 -16.78 -7.48
N TYR A 138 -3.21 -16.95 -8.76
CA TYR A 138 -4.21 -17.17 -9.79
C TYR A 138 -3.73 -18.12 -10.89
N VAL A 139 -4.70 -18.74 -11.55
CA VAL A 139 -4.51 -19.52 -12.78
C VAL A 139 -5.37 -18.92 -13.88
N ARG A 140 -4.81 -18.78 -15.08
CA ARG A 140 -5.50 -18.24 -16.25
C ARG A 140 -5.29 -19.16 -17.44
N GLY A 141 -6.39 -19.66 -18.01
CA GLY A 141 -6.40 -20.34 -19.30
C GLY A 141 -6.86 -19.40 -20.41
N THR A 142 -6.18 -19.43 -21.55
CA THR A 142 -6.55 -18.67 -22.75
C THR A 142 -6.73 -19.63 -23.92
N LEU A 143 -7.89 -19.56 -24.59
CA LEU A 143 -8.18 -20.27 -25.83
C LEU A 143 -8.28 -19.26 -26.98
N ARG A 144 -7.55 -19.48 -28.06
CA ARG A 144 -7.58 -18.65 -29.29
C ARG A 144 -8.20 -19.47 -30.43
N TYR A 145 -9.25 -18.94 -31.05
CA TYR A 145 -9.97 -19.54 -32.18
C TYR A 145 -9.82 -18.69 -33.44
#